data_AF-A0AAU7JUA9-F1
#
_entry.id   AF-A0AAU7JUA9-F1
#
_cell.length_a   1.000
_cell.length_b   1.000
_cell.length_c   1.000
_cell.angle_alpha   90.00
_cell.angle_beta   90.00
_cell.angle_gamma   90.00
#
_symmetry.space_group_name_H-M   'P 1'
#
loop_
_entity.id
_entity.type
_entity.pdbx_description
1 polymer ?
#
loop_
_entity_poly.entity_id
_entity_poly.type
_entity_poly.pdbx_seq_one_letter_code
_entity_poly.pdbx_strand_id
1 'polypeptide(L)'
;MGRFYRLGRGRPVVFPPVGPESHLRGTMAVEISVAERIFDGLYLKTVRASDGEIRDIPSGQLPEPSDELLMTIGEPSFVVRLEKEVHEDADVPDAIGFALRQVAHRLHHVMPDGREDADDEGPVEWVLGPAVHDGGVVLWLDTDGTGAARAMIDGIVKVFVEELAPLGVQAHVCAGPPYPSALVPAWISGGERQRQ
;
A
#
# COMPACT_ATOMS: atom_id res chain seq x y z
N MET A 1 -10.19 -16.13 26.55
CA MET A 1 -10.93 -14.89 26.86
C MET A 1 -10.32 -13.78 26.03
N GLY A 2 -11.00 -13.39 24.96
CA GLY A 2 -10.49 -12.41 23.98
C GLY A 2 -10.48 -11.00 24.56
N ARG A 3 -9.45 -10.23 24.22
CA ARG A 3 -9.42 -8.78 24.47
C ARG A 3 -10.17 -8.10 23.33
N PHE A 4 -11.10 -7.23 23.70
CA PHE A 4 -11.86 -6.40 22.78
C PHE A 4 -11.32 -4.98 22.84
N TYR A 5 -11.23 -4.33 21.69
CA TYR A 5 -11.18 -2.88 21.60
C TYR A 5 -12.24 -2.41 20.61
N ARG A 6 -12.86 -1.27 20.94
CA ARG A 6 -14.10 -0.77 20.33
C ARG A 6 -13.79 0.51 19.58
N LEU A 7 -14.05 0.55 18.27
CA LEU A 7 -13.95 1.77 17.47
C LEU A 7 -15.21 1.97 16.61
N GLY A 8 -15.57 3.25 16.45
CA GLY A 8 -16.65 3.67 15.57
C GLY A 8 -16.28 3.54 14.09
N ARG A 9 -17.30 3.19 13.29
CA ARG A 9 -17.52 3.40 11.84
C ARG A 9 -16.36 3.26 10.83
N GLY A 10 -15.35 2.43 11.09
CA GLY A 10 -14.51 1.79 10.06
C GLY A 10 -14.36 0.32 10.44
N ARG A 11 -14.61 -0.63 9.52
CA ARG A 11 -14.67 -2.06 9.89
C ARG A 11 -13.25 -2.62 10.09
N PRO A 12 -12.91 -3.19 11.26
CA PRO A 12 -11.64 -3.87 11.45
C PRO A 12 -11.66 -5.26 10.78
N VAL A 13 -10.60 -5.57 10.05
CA VAL A 13 -10.33 -6.92 9.54
C VAL A 13 -9.67 -7.73 10.67
N VAL A 14 -10.22 -8.89 10.99
CA VAL A 14 -9.74 -9.78 12.06
C VAL A 14 -9.10 -11.00 11.41
N PHE A 15 -7.82 -11.26 11.68
CA PHE A 15 -7.15 -12.50 11.30
C PHE A 15 -7.03 -13.45 12.52
N PRO A 16 -7.32 -14.75 12.36
CA PRO A 16 -7.06 -15.73 13.41
C PRO A 16 -5.55 -15.92 13.60
N PRO A 17 -5.08 -16.26 14.83
CA PRO A 17 -3.68 -16.56 15.08
C PRO A 17 -3.22 -17.77 14.26
N VAL A 18 -2.08 -17.63 13.59
CA VAL A 18 -1.40 -18.72 12.90
C VAL A 18 -0.59 -19.51 13.93
N GLY A 19 -1.03 -20.73 14.24
CA GLY A 19 -0.24 -21.74 14.97
C GLY A 19 -0.63 -21.96 16.44
N PRO A 20 -0.54 -23.22 16.95
CA PRO A 20 -0.75 -23.52 18.34
C PRO A 20 0.57 -23.37 19.13
N GLU A 21 0.45 -22.88 20.37
CA GLU A 21 1.47 -22.79 21.42
C GLU A 21 2.42 -21.59 21.40
N SER A 22 2.09 -20.56 22.19
CA SER A 22 3.05 -19.99 23.13
C SER A 22 2.32 -19.32 24.30
N HIS A 23 2.42 -19.95 25.47
CA HIS A 23 2.32 -19.22 26.73
C HIS A 23 3.61 -18.41 26.88
N LEU A 24 3.56 -17.07 26.80
CA LEU A 24 4.47 -16.14 27.47
C LEU A 24 4.06 -14.67 27.17
N ARG A 25 3.87 -13.91 28.25
CA ARG A 25 4.04 -12.45 28.40
C ARG A 25 3.61 -11.53 27.24
N GLY A 26 2.49 -10.83 27.47
CA GLY A 26 2.27 -9.46 27.02
C GLY A 26 2.47 -9.21 25.52
N THR A 27 1.72 -9.90 24.67
CA THR A 27 1.64 -9.58 23.25
C THR A 27 1.17 -8.14 23.10
N MET A 28 2.09 -7.24 22.72
CA MET A 28 1.74 -5.91 22.24
C MET A 28 0.89 -6.12 20.99
N ALA A 29 -0.34 -5.59 21.01
CA ALA A 29 -1.23 -5.71 19.87
C ALA A 29 -0.64 -4.92 18.70
N VAL A 30 -0.43 -5.58 17.58
CA VAL A 30 -0.15 -4.93 16.29
C VAL A 30 -1.47 -4.30 15.85
N GLU A 31 -1.54 -2.98 15.87
CA GLU A 31 -2.71 -2.23 15.39
C GLU A 31 -2.38 -1.61 14.03
N ILE A 32 -2.76 -2.30 12.96
CA ILE A 32 -2.75 -1.74 11.61
C ILE A 32 -4.14 -1.23 11.31
N SER A 33 -4.31 0.09 11.35
CA SER A 33 -5.53 0.76 10.88
C SER A 33 -5.35 1.22 9.43
N VAL A 34 -6.45 1.29 8.69
CA VAL A 34 -6.49 1.64 7.26
C VAL A 34 -7.51 2.75 7.04
N ALA A 35 -7.10 3.85 6.43
CA ALA A 35 -7.97 4.99 6.16
C ALA A 35 -8.87 4.72 4.95
N GLU A 36 -10.07 4.16 5.17
CA GLU A 36 -10.96 3.71 4.08
C GLU A 36 -11.51 4.83 3.18
N ARG A 37 -11.53 6.07 3.66
CA ARG A 37 -12.15 7.22 2.98
C ARG A 37 -11.48 7.61 1.66
N ILE A 38 -10.34 7.01 1.36
CA ILE A 38 -9.52 7.40 0.22
C ILE A 38 -9.74 6.43 -0.96
N PHE A 39 -10.26 5.24 -0.72
CA PHE A 39 -10.45 4.22 -1.75
C PHE A 39 -11.44 4.62 -2.85
N ASP A 40 -12.53 5.31 -2.49
CA ASP A 40 -13.56 5.71 -3.46
C ASP A 40 -13.10 6.83 -4.40
N GLY A 41 -12.00 7.52 -4.07
CA GLY A 41 -11.39 8.59 -4.88
C GLY A 41 -10.12 8.17 -5.61
N LEU A 42 -9.66 6.92 -5.42
CA LEU A 42 -8.55 6.35 -6.18
C LEU A 42 -9.08 5.85 -7.52
N TYR A 43 -8.44 6.29 -8.60
CA TYR A 43 -8.76 5.93 -9.98
C TYR A 43 -10.14 6.36 -10.47
N LEU A 44 -10.37 7.67 -10.46
CA LEU A 44 -11.33 8.27 -11.38
C LEU A 44 -10.60 8.62 -12.68
N LYS A 45 -10.95 7.98 -13.79
CA LYS A 45 -10.58 8.46 -15.12
C LYS A 45 -11.79 9.11 -15.76
N THR A 46 -11.58 10.24 -16.41
CA THR A 46 -12.60 10.86 -17.24
C THR A 46 -12.13 10.83 -18.68
N VAL A 47 -12.97 10.31 -19.56
CA VAL A 47 -12.68 10.18 -20.99
C VAL A 47 -13.75 10.86 -21.83
N ARG A 48 -13.37 11.23 -23.05
CA ARG A 48 -14.30 11.58 -24.12
C ARG A 48 -14.39 10.40 -25.10
N ALA A 49 -15.58 9.82 -25.23
CA ALA A 49 -15.84 8.73 -26.15
C ALA A 49 -15.88 9.22 -27.61
N SER A 50 -15.83 8.27 -28.55
CA SER A 50 -15.82 8.56 -30.00
C SER A 50 -17.10 9.26 -30.51
N ASP A 51 -18.21 9.16 -29.77
CA ASP A 51 -19.45 9.89 -30.03
C ASP A 51 -19.48 11.30 -29.41
N GLY A 52 -18.41 11.69 -28.71
CA GLY A 52 -18.24 12.97 -28.03
C GLY A 52 -18.78 13.00 -26.60
N GLU A 53 -19.37 11.91 -26.08
CA GLU A 53 -19.82 11.84 -24.69
C GLU A 53 -18.63 11.88 -23.73
N ILE A 54 -18.75 12.65 -22.64
CA ILE A 54 -17.78 12.65 -21.55
C ILE A 54 -18.31 11.75 -20.44
N ARG A 55 -17.54 10.72 -20.08
CA ARG A 55 -17.91 9.75 -19.05
C ARG A 55 -16.76 9.43 -18.12
N ASP A 56 -17.09 9.08 -16.89
CA ASP A 56 -16.14 8.55 -15.93
C ASP A 56 -16.01 7.03 -16.11
N ILE A 57 -14.78 6.53 -16.06
CA ILE A 57 -14.48 5.10 -16.08
C ILE A 57 -14.31 4.65 -14.62
N PRO A 58 -15.10 3.66 -14.17
CA PRO A 58 -14.95 3.08 -12.84
C PRO A 58 -13.55 2.49 -12.62
N SER A 59 -13.10 2.49 -11.37
CA SER A 59 -11.83 1.87 -10.95
C SER A 59 -11.77 0.38 -11.36
N GLY A 60 -10.60 -0.06 -11.85
CA GLY A 60 -10.37 -1.41 -12.36
C GLY A 60 -10.82 -1.65 -13.81
N GLN A 61 -11.20 -0.59 -14.55
CA GLN A 61 -11.49 -0.67 -15.98
C GLN A 61 -10.54 0.20 -16.81
N LEU A 62 -10.32 -0.21 -18.06
CA LEU A 62 -9.55 0.53 -19.04
C LEU A 62 -10.45 1.39 -19.94
N PRO A 63 -9.96 2.54 -20.42
CA PRO A 63 -10.58 3.24 -21.54
C PRO A 63 -10.63 2.35 -22.79
N GLU A 64 -11.67 2.53 -23.60
CA GLU A 64 -11.71 1.89 -24.92
C GLU A 64 -10.60 2.45 -25.80
N PRO A 65 -10.09 1.70 -26.80
CA PRO A 65 -9.03 2.18 -27.67
C PRO A 65 -9.35 3.48 -28.44
N SER A 66 -10.63 3.83 -28.55
CA SER A 66 -11.12 5.04 -29.24
C SER A 66 -11.43 6.21 -28.31
N ASP A 67 -11.35 6.01 -26.99
CA ASP A 67 -11.60 7.05 -26.00
C ASP A 67 -10.40 8.01 -25.91
N GLU A 68 -10.68 9.31 -25.86
CA GLU A 68 -9.69 10.35 -25.54
C GLU A 68 -9.63 10.53 -24.00
N LEU A 69 -8.51 10.16 -23.39
CA LEU A 69 -8.29 10.35 -21.96
C LEU A 69 -8.16 11.84 -21.61
N LEU A 70 -9.10 12.37 -20.84
CA LEU A 70 -9.12 13.78 -20.42
C LEU A 70 -8.44 13.99 -19.06
N MET A 71 -8.63 13.04 -18.14
CA MET A 71 -8.11 13.13 -16.77
C MET A 71 -7.88 11.73 -16.19
N THR A 72 -6.80 11.58 -15.43
CA THR A 72 -6.55 10.43 -14.55
C THR A 72 -6.31 10.95 -13.14
N ILE A 73 -7.11 10.49 -12.18
CA ILE A 73 -6.88 10.72 -10.76
C ILE A 73 -6.44 9.40 -10.12
N GLY A 74 -5.13 9.28 -9.93
CA GLY A 74 -4.59 8.90 -8.63
C GLY A 74 -4.05 7.48 -8.43
N GLU A 75 -2.79 7.25 -8.82
CA GLU A 75 -1.96 6.07 -8.47
C GLU A 75 -1.90 5.86 -6.95
N PRO A 76 -2.16 4.65 -6.41
CA PRO A 76 -2.28 4.49 -4.97
C PRO A 76 -0.90 4.69 -4.32
N SER A 77 -0.88 5.53 -3.28
CA SER A 77 0.24 5.61 -2.36
C SER A 77 -0.13 4.97 -1.03
N PHE A 78 0.84 4.38 -0.35
CA PHE A 78 0.71 3.76 0.96
C PHE A 78 1.71 4.39 1.91
N VAL A 79 1.21 5.04 2.96
CA VAL A 79 2.03 5.63 4.02
C VAL A 79 1.99 4.71 5.23
N VAL A 80 3.17 4.26 5.66
CA VAL A 80 3.38 3.49 6.88
C VAL A 80 3.91 4.43 7.96
N ARG A 81 3.05 4.77 8.92
CA ARG A 81 3.43 5.58 10.08
C ARG A 81 3.79 4.67 11.24
N LEU A 82 4.97 4.85 11.80
CA LEU A 82 5.43 4.13 12.98
C LEU A 82 5.03 4.90 14.26
N GLU A 83 5.08 4.24 15.42
CA GLU A 83 4.85 4.90 16.72
C GLU A 83 5.80 6.09 16.95
N LYS A 84 7.07 5.93 16.54
CA LYS A 84 8.04 7.02 16.49
C LYS A 84 8.03 7.62 15.09
N GLU A 85 7.86 8.94 15.03
CA GLU A 85 7.95 9.68 13.76
C GLU A 85 9.33 9.51 13.11
N VAL A 86 9.32 9.37 11.79
CA VAL A 86 10.51 9.18 10.96
C VAL A 86 10.70 10.45 10.14
N HIS A 87 11.86 11.09 10.27
CA HIS A 87 12.16 12.33 9.55
C HIS A 87 13.19 12.12 8.44
N GLU A 88 14.09 11.15 8.60
CA GLU A 88 15.10 10.78 7.61
C GLU A 88 15.26 9.26 7.52
N ASP A 89 15.90 8.77 6.44
CA ASP A 89 16.07 7.33 6.21
C ASP A 89 16.78 6.61 7.36
N ALA A 90 17.66 7.31 8.09
CA ALA A 90 18.40 6.77 9.23
C ALA A 90 17.50 6.51 10.46
N ASP A 91 16.31 7.11 10.51
CA ASP A 91 15.33 6.86 11.57
C ASP A 91 14.57 5.55 11.37
N VAL A 92 14.58 4.98 10.16
CA VAL A 92 13.86 3.73 9.85
C VAL A 92 14.66 2.53 10.37
N PRO A 93 14.12 1.73 11.30
CA PRO A 93 14.77 0.51 11.74
C PRO A 93 15.00 -0.47 10.57
N ASP A 94 16.19 -1.06 10.49
CA ASP A 94 16.58 -1.96 9.39
C ASP A 94 15.55 -3.08 9.13
N ALA A 95 14.99 -3.67 10.19
CA ALA A 95 13.98 -4.73 10.08
C ALA A 95 12.70 -4.23 9.37
N ILE A 96 12.28 -2.99 9.65
CA ILE A 96 11.13 -2.36 8.99
C ILE A 96 11.48 -2.04 7.54
N GLY A 97 12.66 -1.45 7.29
CA GLY A 97 13.11 -1.18 5.93
C GLY A 97 13.19 -2.44 5.06
N PHE A 98 13.66 -3.56 5.64
CA PHE A 98 13.67 -4.86 4.97
C PHE A 98 12.26 -5.38 4.68
N ALA A 99 11.36 -5.37 5.67
CA ALA A 99 9.97 -5.78 5.48
C ALA A 99 9.27 -4.95 4.39
N LEU A 100 9.47 -3.63 4.36
CA LEU A 100 8.88 -2.77 3.33
C LEU A 100 9.46 -3.01 1.93
N ARG A 101 10.72 -3.46 1.82
CA ARG A 101 11.26 -3.94 0.53
C ARG A 101 10.60 -5.25 0.10
N GLN A 102 10.33 -6.17 1.05
CA GLN A 102 9.60 -7.40 0.74
C GLN A 102 8.16 -7.10 0.31
N VAL A 103 7.50 -6.14 0.99
CA VAL A 103 6.20 -5.63 0.54
C VAL A 103 6.30 -5.16 -0.91
N ALA A 104 7.21 -4.21 -1.21
CA ALA A 104 7.36 -3.65 -2.55
C ALA A 104 7.54 -4.74 -3.63
N HIS A 105 8.37 -5.75 -3.36
CA HIS A 105 8.55 -6.89 -4.26
C HIS A 105 7.24 -7.67 -4.47
N ARG A 106 6.52 -7.99 -3.38
CA ARG A 106 5.28 -8.76 -3.42
C ARG A 106 4.12 -8.02 -4.09
N LEU A 107 4.13 -6.67 -4.12
CA LEU A 107 3.04 -5.90 -4.73
C LEU A 107 2.92 -6.14 -6.24
N HIS A 108 4.02 -6.49 -6.92
CA HIS A 108 3.99 -6.89 -8.33
C HIS A 108 3.19 -8.16 -8.61
N HIS A 109 2.92 -8.97 -7.58
CA HIS A 109 2.20 -10.24 -7.69
C HIS A 109 0.75 -10.16 -7.20
N VAL A 110 0.27 -8.96 -6.83
CA VAL A 110 -1.12 -8.78 -6.39
C VAL A 110 -2.02 -8.53 -7.58
N MET A 111 -3.02 -9.39 -7.75
CA MET A 111 -3.96 -9.35 -8.88
C MET A 111 -5.12 -8.38 -8.63
N PRO A 112 -5.90 -8.00 -9.68
CA PRO A 112 -7.03 -7.08 -9.54
C PRO A 112 -8.12 -7.53 -8.54
N ASP A 113 -8.25 -8.83 -8.31
CA ASP A 113 -9.19 -9.43 -7.37
C ASP A 113 -8.65 -9.53 -5.92
N GLY A 114 -7.42 -9.05 -5.67
CA GLY A 114 -6.79 -9.03 -4.35
C GLY A 114 -6.04 -10.30 -3.97
N ARG A 115 -6.02 -11.34 -4.81
CA ARG A 115 -5.16 -12.51 -4.58
C ARG A 115 -3.70 -12.18 -4.91
N GLU A 116 -2.77 -12.84 -4.23
CA GLU A 116 -1.36 -12.83 -4.60
C GLU A 116 -1.03 -14.10 -5.38
N ASP A 117 -0.30 -13.97 -6.48
CA ASP A 117 0.11 -15.07 -7.35
C ASP A 117 1.59 -14.91 -7.70
N ALA A 118 2.45 -15.72 -7.08
CA ALA A 118 3.90 -15.60 -7.27
C ALA A 118 4.38 -16.01 -8.67
N ASP A 119 3.53 -16.73 -9.44
CA ASP A 119 3.85 -17.19 -10.79
C ASP A 119 3.37 -16.21 -11.87
N ASP A 120 2.62 -15.16 -11.49
CA ASP A 120 2.04 -14.16 -12.39
C ASP A 120 2.42 -12.74 -11.96
N GLU A 121 2.53 -11.84 -12.94
CA GLU A 121 2.70 -10.42 -12.68
C GLU A 121 1.33 -9.76 -12.75
N GLY A 122 0.91 -9.17 -11.64
CA GLY A 122 -0.31 -8.38 -11.54
C GLY A 122 -0.19 -7.05 -12.30
N PRO A 123 -1.22 -6.19 -12.23
CA PRO A 123 -1.28 -4.93 -12.96
C PRO A 123 -0.32 -3.84 -12.42
N VAL A 124 0.55 -4.14 -11.45
CA VAL A 124 1.51 -3.16 -10.88
C VAL A 124 2.79 -3.18 -11.72
N GLU A 125 3.00 -2.13 -12.51
CA GLU A 125 4.19 -1.98 -13.35
C GLU A 125 5.39 -1.47 -12.54
N TRP A 126 5.18 -0.53 -11.62
CA TRP A 126 6.25 0.05 -10.81
C TRP A 126 5.86 0.18 -9.35
N VAL A 127 6.84 0.00 -8.47
CA VAL A 127 6.75 0.38 -7.06
C VAL A 127 7.89 1.33 -6.76
N LEU A 128 7.57 2.55 -6.34
CA LEU A 128 8.53 3.55 -5.90
C LEU A 128 8.53 3.64 -4.37
N GLY A 129 9.73 3.61 -3.79
CA GLY A 129 9.95 3.55 -2.35
C GLY A 129 10.50 2.19 -1.89
N PRO A 130 10.50 1.89 -0.59
CA PRO A 130 10.09 2.77 0.52
C PRO A 130 10.93 4.06 0.60
N ALA A 131 10.28 5.21 0.84
CA ALA A 131 10.94 6.51 1.03
C ALA A 131 10.34 7.27 2.22
N VAL A 132 11.14 7.99 2.99
CA VAL A 132 10.62 8.80 4.12
C VAL A 132 9.94 10.06 3.62
N HIS A 133 8.69 10.27 4.02
CA HIS A 133 7.90 11.47 3.69
C HIS A 133 6.79 11.71 4.72
N ASP A 134 6.51 12.98 5.03
CA ASP A 134 5.42 13.42 5.93
C ASP A 134 5.29 12.63 7.24
N GLY A 135 6.43 12.36 7.88
CA GLY A 135 6.50 11.67 9.18
C GLY A 135 6.30 10.15 9.11
N GLY A 136 6.33 9.56 7.92
CA GLY A 136 6.21 8.11 7.72
C GLY A 136 7.04 7.60 6.55
N VAL A 137 6.84 6.33 6.21
CA VAL A 137 7.50 5.68 5.06
C VAL A 137 6.47 5.42 3.97
N VAL A 138 6.72 5.90 2.77
CA VAL A 138 5.78 5.88 1.65
C VAL A 138 6.22 4.88 0.59
N LEU A 139 5.26 4.10 0.09
CA LEU A 139 5.37 3.35 -1.15
C LEU A 139 4.32 3.91 -2.12
N TRP A 140 4.70 4.13 -3.36
CA TRP A 140 3.81 4.54 -4.44
C TRP A 140 3.81 3.47 -5.51
N LEU A 141 2.65 3.16 -6.08
CA LEU A 141 2.51 2.15 -7.11
C LEU A 141 2.11 2.82 -8.41
N ASP A 142 2.69 2.37 -9.52
CA ASP A 142 2.18 2.61 -10.86
C ASP A 142 1.46 1.33 -11.29
N THR A 143 0.16 1.43 -11.51
CA THR A 143 -0.60 0.39 -12.20
C THR A 143 -0.49 0.60 -13.71
N ASP A 144 -0.70 -0.42 -14.53
CA ASP A 144 -0.68 -0.42 -16.02
C ASP A 144 -1.76 0.49 -16.67
N GLY A 145 -2.11 1.57 -15.99
CA GLY A 145 -3.23 2.41 -16.25
C GLY A 145 -4.54 1.83 -15.73
N THR A 146 -4.70 0.53 -15.41
CA THR A 146 -6.01 -0.03 -14.98
C THR A 146 -6.53 0.56 -13.67
N GLY A 147 -5.62 0.99 -12.79
CA GLY A 147 -5.94 1.41 -11.43
C GLY A 147 -6.13 0.25 -10.46
N ALA A 148 -6.07 0.55 -9.15
CA ALA A 148 -6.28 -0.45 -8.11
C ALA A 148 -7.75 -0.50 -7.66
N ALA A 149 -8.46 -1.57 -8.03
CA ALA A 149 -9.78 -1.85 -7.49
C ALA A 149 -9.72 -2.10 -5.97
N ARG A 150 -10.84 -1.91 -5.26
CA ARG A 150 -10.89 -2.10 -3.78
C ARG A 150 -10.35 -3.46 -3.34
N ALA A 151 -10.68 -4.53 -4.06
CA ALA A 151 -10.20 -5.88 -3.76
C ALA A 151 -8.66 -5.99 -3.85
N MET A 152 -8.07 -5.42 -4.90
CA MET A 152 -6.62 -5.31 -5.05
C MET A 152 -6.00 -4.52 -3.89
N ILE A 153 -6.61 -3.40 -3.48
CA ILE A 153 -6.11 -2.61 -2.35
C ILE A 153 -6.17 -3.39 -1.03
N ASP A 154 -7.25 -4.14 -0.79
CA ASP A 154 -7.36 -5.01 0.38
C ASP A 154 -6.26 -6.11 0.36
N GLY A 155 -5.93 -6.64 -0.83
CA GLY A 155 -4.80 -7.55 -1.06
C GLY A 155 -3.44 -6.91 -0.75
N ILE A 156 -3.19 -5.69 -1.24
CA ILE A 156 -1.97 -4.93 -0.95
C ILE A 156 -1.82 -4.71 0.56
N VAL A 157 -2.88 -4.25 1.23
CA VAL A 157 -2.89 -4.05 2.69
C VAL A 157 -2.56 -5.36 3.43
N LYS A 158 -3.09 -6.50 2.97
CA LYS A 158 -2.77 -7.80 3.54
C LYS A 158 -1.28 -8.11 3.45
N VAL A 159 -0.62 -7.81 2.31
CA VAL A 159 0.84 -7.96 2.17
C VAL A 159 1.59 -7.12 3.20
N PHE A 160 1.22 -5.83 3.39
CA PHE A 160 1.81 -4.99 4.43
C PHE A 160 1.68 -5.61 5.82
N VAL A 161 0.49 -6.12 6.15
CA VAL A 161 0.21 -6.75 7.45
C VAL A 161 1.07 -7.98 7.66
N GLU A 162 1.18 -8.85 6.66
CA GLU A 162 1.96 -10.09 6.76
C GLU A 162 3.45 -9.84 6.95
N GLU A 163 4.01 -8.80 6.32
CA GLU A 163 5.43 -8.45 6.47
C GLU A 163 5.74 -7.69 7.76
N LEU A 164 4.83 -6.81 8.23
CA LEU A 164 5.09 -5.96 9.39
C LEU A 164 4.67 -6.60 10.72
N ALA A 165 3.60 -7.40 10.75
CA ALA A 165 3.11 -7.98 12.00
C ALA A 165 4.13 -8.87 12.74
N PRO A 166 4.94 -9.70 12.06
CA PRO A 166 5.97 -10.51 12.73
C PRO A 166 7.03 -9.69 13.47
N LEU A 167 7.23 -8.42 13.10
CA LEU A 167 8.19 -7.53 13.75
C LEU A 167 7.73 -7.03 15.12
N GLY A 168 6.44 -7.22 15.46
CA GLY A 168 5.87 -6.75 16.73
C GLY A 168 5.83 -5.22 16.85
N VAL A 169 5.85 -4.51 15.72
CA VAL A 169 5.84 -3.04 15.68
C VAL A 169 4.41 -2.50 15.64
N GLN A 170 4.20 -1.32 16.23
CA GLN A 170 2.98 -0.55 16.01
C GLN A 170 3.15 0.32 14.76
N ALA A 171 2.34 0.05 13.74
CA ALA A 171 2.39 0.76 12.47
C ALA A 171 0.97 1.01 11.93
N HIS A 172 0.71 2.23 11.45
CA HIS A 172 -0.53 2.61 10.79
C HIS A 172 -0.30 2.71 9.28
N VAL A 173 -1.06 1.94 8.49
CA VAL A 173 -0.95 1.92 7.03
C VAL A 173 -2.11 2.70 6.41
N CYS A 174 -1.82 3.80 5.73
CA CYS A 174 -2.82 4.63 5.05
C CYS A 174 -2.66 4.53 3.53
N ALA A 175 -3.72 4.17 2.81
CA ALA A 175 -3.75 4.35 1.36
C ALA A 175 -4.21 5.77 1.00
N GLY A 176 -3.59 6.38 -0.01
CA GLY A 176 -3.77 7.78 -0.40
C GLY A 176 -3.75 7.98 -1.92
N PRO A 177 -4.31 9.07 -2.49
CA PRO A 177 -3.96 9.50 -3.85
C PRO A 177 -2.45 9.73 -3.94
N PRO A 178 -1.87 9.84 -5.14
CA PRO A 178 -0.44 10.04 -5.32
C PRO A 178 -0.02 11.30 -4.57
N TYR A 179 1.17 11.26 -3.98
CA TYR A 179 1.83 12.44 -3.44
C TYR A 179 2.68 13.06 -4.55
N PRO A 180 2.18 14.02 -5.35
CA PRO A 180 2.88 14.53 -6.52
C PRO A 180 4.17 15.31 -6.20
N SER A 181 4.49 15.52 -4.92
CA SER A 181 5.71 16.24 -4.48
C SER A 181 6.82 15.33 -3.92
N ALA A 182 6.62 14.01 -3.87
CA ALA A 182 7.39 13.12 -3.01
C ALA A 182 8.12 11.96 -3.73
N LEU A 183 8.83 12.18 -4.84
CA LEU A 183 9.52 11.07 -5.52
C LEU A 183 10.92 11.46 -6.03
N VAL A 184 11.88 11.45 -5.10
CA VAL A 184 13.24 10.97 -5.40
C VAL A 184 13.46 9.74 -4.52
N PRO A 185 13.72 8.55 -5.08
CA PRO A 185 14.05 7.38 -4.27
C PRO A 185 15.37 7.65 -3.55
N ALA A 186 15.32 7.83 -2.23
CA ALA A 186 16.49 7.89 -1.37
C ALA A 186 16.55 6.58 -0.59
N TRP A 187 17.05 5.49 -1.19
CA TRP A 187 17.64 4.44 -0.35
C TRP A 187 18.79 3.72 -1.06
N ILE A 188 20.00 4.17 -0.75
CA ILE A 188 21.24 3.41 -0.91
C ILE A 188 21.60 2.90 0.49
N SER A 189 21.73 1.58 0.64
CA SER A 189 22.07 0.99 1.94
C SER A 189 23.43 1.50 2.44
N GLY A 190 23.65 1.49 3.76
CA GLY A 190 24.95 1.90 4.34
C GLY A 190 26.14 1.12 3.78
N GLY A 191 25.93 -0.14 3.36
CA GLY A 191 26.95 -0.98 2.73
C GLY A 191 27.24 -0.64 1.26
N GLU A 192 26.31 0.01 0.56
CA GLU A 192 26.48 0.48 -0.81
C GLU A 192 27.16 1.86 -0.86
N ARG A 193 27.00 2.69 0.18
CA ARG A 193 27.72 3.98 0.33
C ARG A 193 29.24 3.83 0.46
N GLN A 194 29.73 2.68 0.95
CA GLN A 194 31.17 2.44 1.11
C GLN A 194 31.84 1.92 -0.17
N ARG A 195 31.07 1.66 -1.24
CA ARG A 195 31.58 1.11 -2.51
C ARG A 195 31.59 2.12 -3.66
N GLN A 196 31.27 3.39 -3.38
CA GLN A 196 31.42 4.52 -4.30
C GLN A 196 32.51 5.46 -3.76
#